data_AF-C0PQW7-F1
#
_entry.id   AF-C0PQW7-F1
#
_cell.length_a   1.000
_cell.length_b   1.000
_cell.length_c   1.000
_cell.angle_alpha   90.00
_cell.angle_beta   90.00
_cell.angle_gamma   90.00
#
_symmetry.space_group_name_H-M   'P 1'
#
loop_
_entity.id
_entity.type
_entity.pdbx_description
1 polymer ?
#
loop_
_entity_poly.entity_id
_entity_poly.type
_entity_poly.pdbx_seq_one_letter_code
_entity_poly.pdbx_strand_id
1 'polypeptide(L)'
;MPTTKEAQAIADDVFSLFISEEVDKVELLYTKFVSLIKSEPVIHTLLPLSPKGEVCDINGVCVDAAEDEMFRLTTKEGRLTVEREMVRTPTPDFSPVLLFEQDPVQILDALLPLYLNSQILRALQESLASELANRMNAMSNASDNAKELKRSLSATYNRQRQAKITGEILEIVAGANALE
;
A
#
# COMPACT_ATOMS: atom_id res chain seq x y z
N MET A 1 9.49 6.12 -4.90
CA MET A 1 9.17 4.67 -4.92
C MET A 1 10.37 3.94 -4.33
N PRO A 2 10.17 2.88 -3.53
CA PRO A 2 11.25 2.17 -2.86
C PRO A 2 12.25 1.68 -3.90
N THR A 3 13.52 1.99 -3.68
CA THR A 3 14.61 1.64 -4.58
C THR A 3 15.31 0.37 -4.11
N THR A 4 15.96 -0.32 -5.03
CA THR A 4 16.79 -1.50 -4.71
C THR A 4 17.91 -1.17 -3.73
N LYS A 5 18.44 0.06 -3.74
CA LYS A 5 19.48 0.52 -2.80
C LYS A 5 18.95 0.66 -1.37
N GLU A 6 17.75 1.21 -1.21
CA GLU A 6 17.11 1.34 0.11
C GLU A 6 16.76 -0.04 0.67
N ALA A 7 16.25 -0.94 -0.16
CA ALA A 7 15.97 -2.32 0.25
C ALA A 7 17.26 -3.10 0.58
N GLN A 8 18.34 -2.90 -0.18
CA GLN A 8 19.65 -3.50 0.12
C GLN A 8 20.19 -3.03 1.47
N ALA A 9 20.09 -1.74 1.79
CA ALA A 9 20.55 -1.22 3.08
C ALA A 9 19.83 -1.89 4.27
N ILE A 10 18.52 -2.13 4.14
CA ILE A 10 17.74 -2.86 5.15
C ILE A 10 18.14 -4.33 5.19
N ALA A 11 18.32 -4.95 4.01
CA ALA A 11 18.73 -6.34 3.90
C ALA A 11 20.11 -6.59 4.55
N ASP A 12 21.08 -5.70 4.32
CA ASP A 12 22.43 -5.80 4.87
C ASP A 12 22.43 -5.69 6.40
N ASP A 13 21.61 -4.78 6.95
CA ASP A 13 21.48 -4.58 8.40
C ASP A 13 20.84 -5.80 9.07
N VAL A 14 19.72 -6.27 8.52
CA VAL A 14 19.01 -7.48 8.98
C VAL A 14 19.90 -8.72 8.87
N PHE A 15 20.63 -8.85 7.76
CA PHE A 15 21.53 -9.98 7.53
C PHE A 15 22.70 -9.98 8.51
N SER A 16 23.30 -8.81 8.76
CA SER A 16 24.42 -8.67 9.70
C SER A 16 24.03 -9.05 11.12
N LEU A 17 22.84 -8.62 11.57
CA LEU A 17 22.28 -8.96 12.90
C LEU A 17 21.97 -10.45 13.06
N PHE A 18 21.59 -11.13 11.98
CA PHE A 18 21.34 -12.56 12.00
C PHE A 18 22.64 -13.37 12.02
N ILE A 19 23.64 -12.96 11.24
CA ILE A 19 24.95 -13.62 11.16
C ILE A 19 25.76 -13.43 12.45
N SER A 20 25.58 -12.31 13.17
CA SER A 20 26.21 -12.11 14.47
C SER A 20 25.61 -12.98 15.59
N GLU A 21 24.59 -13.79 15.30
CA GLU A 21 23.82 -14.58 16.27
C GLU A 21 23.21 -13.72 17.40
N GLU A 22 23.08 -12.41 17.18
CA GLU A 22 22.36 -11.51 18.10
C GLU A 22 20.84 -11.68 17.96
N VAL A 23 20.37 -12.09 16.79
CA VAL A 23 18.96 -12.28 16.45
C VAL A 23 18.73 -13.62 15.75
N ASP A 24 17.89 -14.48 16.33
CA ASP A 24 17.58 -15.82 15.79
C ASP A 24 16.41 -15.85 14.80
N LYS A 25 15.54 -14.83 14.84
CA LYS A 25 14.32 -14.76 14.01
C LYS A 25 14.01 -13.32 13.64
N VAL A 26 13.77 -13.08 12.36
CA VAL A 26 13.40 -11.77 11.83
C VAL A 26 12.02 -11.86 11.20
N GLU A 27 11.09 -11.08 11.73
CA GLU A 27 9.72 -10.97 11.23
C GLU A 27 9.48 -9.55 10.71
N LEU A 28 8.86 -9.45 9.55
CA LEU A 28 8.47 -8.20 8.92
C LEU A 28 6.96 -8.01 9.03
N LEU A 29 6.56 -6.94 9.71
CA LEU A 29 5.19 -6.45 9.69
C LEU A 29 5.06 -5.43 8.54
N TYR A 30 4.20 -5.70 7.58
CA TYR A 30 3.89 -4.77 6.50
C TYR A 30 2.41 -4.80 6.14
N THR A 31 1.94 -3.77 5.41
CA THR A 31 0.56 -3.70 4.95
C THR A 31 0.44 -4.36 3.58
N LYS A 32 -0.16 -5.57 3.57
CA LYS A 32 -0.47 -6.28 2.35
C LYS A 32 -1.60 -5.58 1.61
N PHE A 33 -1.36 -5.26 0.35
CA PHE A 33 -2.30 -4.49 -0.47
C PHE A 33 -3.43 -5.35 -1.04
N VAL A 34 -4.50 -5.60 -0.30
CA VAL A 34 -5.59 -6.47 -0.75
C VAL A 34 -6.50 -5.79 -1.77
N SER A 35 -6.90 -4.54 -1.52
CA SER A 35 -7.73 -3.74 -2.42
C SER A 35 -7.57 -2.26 -2.13
N LEU A 36 -8.17 -1.41 -2.96
CA LEU A 36 -8.15 0.04 -2.71
C LEU A 36 -8.77 0.40 -1.35
N ILE A 37 -9.79 -0.32 -0.90
CA ILE A 37 -10.55 -0.01 0.33
C ILE A 37 -10.01 -0.76 1.54
N LYS A 38 -9.51 -1.97 1.33
CA LYS A 38 -9.07 -2.90 2.37
C LYS A 38 -7.57 -3.15 2.22
N SER A 39 -6.80 -2.72 3.22
CA SER A 39 -5.40 -3.10 3.42
C SER A 39 -5.32 -3.90 4.72
N GLU A 40 -4.58 -5.01 4.74
CA GLU A 40 -4.44 -5.84 5.93
C GLU A 40 -2.97 -5.85 6.38
N PRO A 41 -2.66 -5.53 7.66
CA PRO A 41 -1.32 -5.74 8.18
C PRO A 41 -1.05 -7.23 8.34
N VAL A 42 0.04 -7.71 7.76
CA VAL A 42 0.47 -9.11 7.79
C VAL A 42 1.87 -9.18 8.38
N ILE A 43 2.13 -10.22 9.18
CA ILE A 43 3.44 -10.53 9.74
C ILE A 43 3.99 -11.74 8.98
N HIS A 44 5.10 -11.51 8.30
CA HIS A 44 5.80 -12.51 7.50
C HIS A 44 7.20 -12.74 8.09
N THR A 45 7.59 -14.00 8.29
CA THR A 45 8.95 -14.37 8.73
C THR A 45 9.95 -14.24 7.57
N LEU A 46 10.92 -13.33 7.67
CA LEU A 46 11.99 -13.17 6.68
C LEU A 46 13.16 -14.12 6.92
N LEU A 47 13.57 -14.26 8.18
CA LEU A 47 14.65 -15.17 8.61
C LEU A 47 14.17 -15.98 9.82
N PRO A 48 14.49 -17.28 9.91
CA PRO A 48 15.30 -18.07 8.97
C PRO A 48 14.57 -18.38 7.66
N LEU A 49 15.30 -18.39 6.54
CA LEU A 49 14.76 -18.75 5.23
C LEU A 49 14.48 -20.26 5.19
N SER A 50 13.30 -20.64 4.68
CA SER A 50 13.03 -22.05 4.37
C SER A 50 13.93 -22.50 3.21
N PRO A 51 14.63 -23.65 3.31
CA PRO A 51 15.44 -24.18 2.20
C PRO A 51 14.63 -24.46 0.93
N LYS A 52 13.31 -24.61 1.07
CA LYS A 52 12.38 -24.81 -0.04
C LYS A 52 11.95 -23.51 -0.72
N GLY A 53 12.37 -22.35 -0.19
CA GLY A 53 11.92 -21.04 -0.66
C GLY A 53 10.49 -20.69 -0.23
N GLU A 54 9.86 -21.50 0.62
CA GLU A 54 8.52 -21.22 1.16
C GLU A 54 8.56 -20.00 2.10
N VAL A 55 7.60 -19.11 1.89
CA VAL A 55 7.41 -17.88 2.65
C VAL A 55 6.26 -18.11 3.61
N CYS A 56 6.50 -18.04 4.92
CA CYS A 56 5.50 -18.38 5.94
C CYS A 56 5.10 -17.17 6.79
N ASP A 57 3.80 -17.00 6.95
CA ASP A 57 3.22 -16.07 7.92
C ASP A 57 3.28 -16.65 9.35
N ILE A 58 3.11 -15.78 10.36
CA ILE A 58 3.09 -16.17 11.78
C ILE A 58 2.02 -17.24 12.11
N ASN A 59 0.97 -17.32 11.31
CA ASN A 59 -0.12 -18.29 11.48
C ASN A 59 0.18 -19.67 10.85
N GLY A 60 1.38 -19.88 10.32
CA GLY A 60 1.78 -21.13 9.67
C GLY A 60 1.20 -21.32 8.27
N VAL A 61 0.64 -20.26 7.68
CA VAL A 61 0.25 -20.24 6.27
C VAL A 61 1.51 -19.99 5.45
N CYS A 62 1.96 -20.99 4.71
CA CYS A 62 3.12 -20.88 3.84
C CYS A 62 2.67 -20.77 2.38
N VAL A 63 3.24 -19.80 1.67
CA VAL A 63 3.07 -19.60 0.24
C VAL A 63 4.36 -20.07 -0.43
N ASP A 64 4.22 -20.86 -1.49
CA ASP A 64 5.36 -21.26 -2.31
C ASP A 64 5.92 -20.01 -3.02
N ALA A 65 7.25 -19.86 -3.06
CA ALA A 65 7.90 -18.76 -3.78
C ALA A 65 7.53 -18.72 -5.27
N ALA A 66 7.15 -19.86 -5.87
CA ALA A 66 6.69 -19.94 -7.25
C ALA A 66 5.26 -19.41 -7.46
N GLU A 67 4.49 -19.23 -6.39
CA GLU A 67 3.14 -18.67 -6.39
C GLU A 67 3.20 -17.20 -5.97
N ASP A 68 3.42 -16.31 -6.95
CA ASP A 68 3.44 -14.87 -6.69
C ASP A 68 2.05 -14.26 -6.92
N GLU A 69 1.71 -13.26 -6.13
CA GLU A 69 0.45 -12.54 -6.25
C GLU A 69 0.69 -11.18 -6.87
N MET A 70 0.34 -11.02 -8.15
CA MET A 70 0.44 -9.72 -8.81
C MET A 70 -0.89 -8.99 -8.75
N PHE A 71 -0.86 -7.74 -8.27
CA PHE A 71 -2.03 -6.87 -8.28
C PHE A 71 -2.02 -5.97 -9.51
N ARG A 72 -3.19 -5.82 -10.14
CA ARG A 72 -3.40 -4.90 -11.26
C ARG A 72 -4.55 -3.97 -10.97
N LEU A 73 -4.33 -2.68 -11.22
CA LEU A 73 -5.40 -1.69 -11.20
C LEU A 73 -6.22 -1.83 -12.49
N THR A 74 -7.49 -2.15 -12.34
CA THR A 74 -8.46 -2.26 -13.43
C THR A 74 -9.62 -1.30 -13.16
N THR A 75 -10.45 -1.04 -14.17
CA THR A 75 -11.68 -0.27 -14.01
C THR A 75 -12.87 -1.19 -14.16
N LYS A 76 -13.69 -1.28 -13.11
CA LYS A 76 -14.94 -2.04 -13.12
C LYS A 76 -16.09 -1.09 -12.84
N GLU A 77 -17.09 -1.08 -13.72
CA GLU A 77 -18.30 -0.25 -13.59
C GLU A 77 -18.01 1.25 -13.38
N GLY A 78 -16.95 1.76 -14.01
CA GLY A 78 -16.53 3.16 -13.90
C GLY A 78 -15.83 3.53 -12.58
N ARG A 79 -15.54 2.54 -11.72
CA ARG A 79 -14.73 2.72 -10.50
C ARG A 79 -13.38 2.04 -10.70
N LEU A 80 -12.34 2.65 -10.13
CA LEU A 80 -11.04 1.98 -9.99
C LEU A 80 -11.18 0.81 -9.01
N THR A 81 -10.70 -0.35 -9.42
CA THR A 81 -10.69 -1.60 -8.65
C THR A 81 -9.32 -2.25 -8.75
N VAL A 82 -9.03 -3.15 -7.81
CA VAL A 82 -7.81 -3.96 -7.83
C VAL A 82 -8.23 -5.40 -8.06
N GLU A 83 -7.62 -6.03 -9.05
CA GLU A 83 -7.72 -7.46 -9.28
C GLU A 83 -6.37 -8.08 -8.95
N ARG A 84 -6.38 -9.15 -8.16
CA ARG A 84 -5.19 -9.95 -7.87
C ARG A 84 -5.24 -11.20 -8.73
N GLU A 85 -4.17 -11.43 -9.47
CA GLU A 85 -3.99 -12.64 -10.25
C GLU A 85 -2.85 -13.43 -9.61
N MET A 86 -3.11 -14.69 -9.25
CA MET A 86 -2.05 -15.61 -8.83
C MET A 86 -1.30 -16.02 -10.08
N VAL A 87 -0.05 -15.58 -10.19
CA VAL A 87 0.83 -15.93 -11.30
C VAL A 87 1.72 -17.07 -10.83
N ARG A 88 1.46 -18.26 -11.37
CA ARG A 88 2.37 -19.40 -11.21
C ARG A 88 3.44 -19.32 -12.29
N THR A 89 4.67 -19.07 -11.88
CA THR A 89 5.81 -19.20 -12.79
C THR A 89 6.17 -20.69 -12.92
N PRO A 90 6.07 -21.29 -14.13
CA PRO A 90 6.50 -22.68 -14.30
C PRO A 90 8.02 -22.74 -14.05
N THR A 91 8.43 -23.61 -13.13
CA THR A 91 9.84 -23.91 -12.86
C THR A 91 10.28 -25.05 -13.78
N PRO A 92 10.95 -24.77 -14.92
CA PRO A 92 11.48 -25.86 -15.74
C PRO A 92 12.53 -26.63 -14.95
N ASP A 93 12.57 -27.95 -15.13
CA ASP A 93 13.65 -28.77 -14.59
C ASP A 93 15.01 -28.31 -15.12
N PHE A 94 16.04 -28.53 -14.33
CA PHE A 94 17.42 -28.22 -14.74
C PHE A 94 17.78 -28.96 -16.04
N SER A 95 18.49 -28.28 -16.92
CA SER A 95 19.05 -28.90 -18.13
C SER A 95 19.96 -30.07 -17.73
N PRO A 96 19.88 -31.25 -18.38
CA PRO A 96 20.78 -32.37 -18.10
C PRO A 96 22.26 -32.06 -18.30
N VAL A 97 22.59 -30.97 -19.00
CA VAL A 97 23.96 -30.51 -19.29
C VAL A 97 24.37 -29.35 -18.37
N LEU A 98 23.61 -29.09 -17.30
CA LEU A 98 23.96 -28.04 -16.34
C LEU A 98 25.27 -28.40 -15.63
N LEU A 99 26.28 -27.56 -15.83
CA LEU A 99 27.58 -27.64 -15.16
C LEU A 99 27.64 -26.51 -14.14
N PHE A 100 27.92 -26.87 -12.88
CA PHE A 100 28.14 -25.90 -11.81
C PHE A 100 29.62 -25.56 -11.73
N GLU A 101 29.94 -24.28 -11.75
CA GLU A 101 31.32 -23.80 -11.64
C GLU A 101 31.80 -23.73 -10.17
N GLN A 102 30.87 -23.59 -9.23
CA GLN A 102 31.11 -23.55 -7.79
C GLN A 102 30.33 -24.65 -7.07
N ASP A 103 30.67 -24.92 -5.81
CA ASP A 103 29.92 -25.86 -4.99
C ASP A 103 28.47 -25.38 -4.78
N PRO A 104 27.46 -26.27 -4.77
CA PRO A 104 26.05 -25.88 -4.61
C PRO A 104 25.76 -25.02 -3.36
N VAL A 105 26.52 -25.25 -2.28
CA VAL A 105 26.40 -24.48 -1.03
C VAL A 105 26.83 -23.02 -1.25
N GLN A 106 27.95 -22.80 -1.93
CA GLN A 106 28.45 -21.44 -2.20
C GLN A 106 27.52 -20.66 -3.14
N ILE A 107 26.90 -21.35 -4.09
CA ILE A 107 25.89 -20.75 -4.98
C ILE A 107 24.68 -20.31 -4.14
N LEU A 108 24.21 -21.16 -3.23
CA LEU A 108 23.09 -20.84 -2.37
C LEU A 108 23.41 -19.66 -1.44
N ASP A 109 24.60 -19.64 -0.82
CA ASP A 109 25.05 -18.53 0.03
C ASP A 109 25.07 -17.18 -0.70
N ALA A 110 25.36 -17.18 -2.00
CA ALA A 110 25.30 -15.97 -2.84
C ALA A 110 23.86 -15.60 -3.27
N LEU A 111 22.96 -16.58 -3.39
CA LEU A 111 21.57 -16.37 -3.81
C LEU A 111 20.65 -15.93 -2.67
N LEU A 112 20.86 -16.42 -1.44
CA LEU A 112 20.00 -16.10 -0.29
C LEU A 112 19.90 -14.59 -0.01
N PRO A 113 21.00 -13.79 -0.04
CA PRO A 113 20.92 -12.34 0.14
C PRO A 113 20.14 -11.64 -0.97
N LEU A 114 20.25 -12.11 -2.22
CA LEU A 114 19.49 -11.56 -3.36
C LEU A 114 17.99 -11.82 -3.20
N TYR A 115 17.64 -13.01 -2.71
CA TYR A 115 16.26 -13.37 -2.40
C TYR A 115 15.71 -12.51 -1.25
N LEU A 116 16.47 -12.36 -0.16
CA LEU A 116 16.09 -11.52 0.98
C LEU A 116 15.83 -10.07 0.56
N ASN A 117 16.73 -9.48 -0.24
CA ASN A 117 16.54 -8.13 -0.76
C ASN A 117 15.27 -8.02 -1.62
N SER A 118 15.02 -9.00 -2.48
CA SER A 118 13.80 -9.03 -3.31
C SER A 118 12.52 -9.09 -2.46
N GLN A 119 12.52 -9.88 -1.38
CA GLN A 119 11.39 -9.96 -0.43
C GLN A 119 11.12 -8.62 0.26
N ILE A 120 12.17 -7.98 0.77
CA ILE A 120 12.08 -6.68 1.44
C ILE A 120 11.56 -5.63 0.45
N LEU A 121 12.11 -5.58 -0.77
CA LEU A 121 11.67 -4.62 -1.78
C LEU A 121 10.19 -4.82 -2.13
N ARG A 122 9.74 -6.07 -2.32
CA ARG A 122 8.33 -6.40 -2.57
C ARG A 122 7.43 -5.91 -1.44
N ALA A 123 7.78 -6.20 -0.19
CA ALA A 123 7.01 -5.77 0.97
C ALA A 123 6.93 -4.23 1.09
N LEU A 124 8.02 -3.52 0.81
CA LEU A 124 8.05 -2.05 0.78
C LEU A 124 7.12 -1.49 -0.32
N GLN A 125 7.13 -2.10 -1.51
CA GLN A 125 6.29 -1.67 -2.62
C GLN A 125 4.80 -1.93 -2.34
N GLU A 126 4.44 -3.07 -1.76
CA GLU A 126 3.07 -3.37 -1.34
C GLU A 126 2.59 -2.41 -0.25
N SER A 127 3.44 -2.13 0.74
CA SER A 127 3.12 -1.20 1.82
C SER A 127 2.88 0.22 1.29
N LEU A 128 3.70 0.67 0.33
CA LEU A 128 3.51 1.95 -0.33
C LEU A 128 2.21 1.97 -1.16
N ALA A 129 1.88 0.88 -1.87
CA ALA A 129 0.63 0.80 -2.62
C ALA A 129 -0.58 0.92 -1.70
N SER A 130 -0.56 0.22 -0.55
CA SER A 130 -1.57 0.32 0.50
C SER A 130 -1.70 1.75 1.06
N GLU A 131 -0.57 2.42 1.34
CA GLU A 131 -0.55 3.79 1.83
C GLU A 131 -1.21 4.76 0.84
N LEU A 132 -0.81 4.71 -0.43
CA LEU A 132 -1.33 5.57 -1.48
C LEU A 132 -2.83 5.33 -1.73
N ALA A 133 -3.27 4.07 -1.69
CA ALA A 133 -4.68 3.72 -1.83
C ALA A 133 -5.54 4.25 -0.68
N ASN A 134 -5.07 4.07 0.56
CA ASN A 134 -5.74 4.60 1.75
C ASN A 134 -5.81 6.13 1.72
N ARG A 135 -4.72 6.79 1.29
CA ARG A 135 -4.69 8.24 1.08
C ARG A 135 -5.70 8.66 0.01
N MET A 136 -5.78 7.95 -1.11
CA MET A 136 -6.74 8.24 -2.17
C MET A 136 -8.19 8.16 -1.68
N ASN A 137 -8.53 7.12 -0.90
CA ASN A 137 -9.87 7.00 -0.31
C ASN A 137 -10.18 8.10 0.70
N ALA A 138 -9.22 8.42 1.58
CA ALA A 138 -9.37 9.50 2.54
C ALA A 138 -9.63 10.84 1.83
N MET A 139 -8.90 11.11 0.74
CA MET A 139 -9.10 12.32 -0.08
C MET A 139 -10.43 12.30 -0.86
N SER A 140 -10.88 11.13 -1.34
CA SER A 140 -12.20 10.99 -1.97
C SER A 140 -13.32 11.32 -0.97
N ASN A 141 -13.27 10.72 0.22
CA ASN A 141 -14.24 10.97 1.30
C ASN A 141 -14.21 12.43 1.75
N ALA A 142 -13.02 13.02 1.91
CA ALA A 142 -12.88 14.44 2.24
C ALA A 142 -13.47 15.35 1.15
N SER A 143 -13.27 15.01 -0.12
CA SER A 143 -13.82 15.76 -1.26
C SER A 143 -15.35 15.69 -1.30
N ASP A 144 -15.93 14.53 -1.01
CA ASP A 144 -17.38 14.36 -0.96
C ASP A 144 -17.99 15.10 0.24
N ASN A 145 -17.39 15.01 1.42
CA ASN A 145 -17.76 15.80 2.60
C ASN A 145 -17.68 17.31 2.33
N ALA A 146 -16.65 17.78 1.62
CA ALA A 146 -16.50 19.18 1.23
C ALA A 146 -17.60 19.63 0.25
N LYS A 147 -18.02 18.77 -0.69
CA LYS A 147 -19.16 19.06 -1.59
C LYS A 147 -20.46 19.21 -0.80
N GLU A 148 -20.69 18.36 0.19
CA GLU A 148 -21.86 18.46 1.07
C GLU A 148 -21.85 19.75 1.89
N LEU A 149 -20.70 20.07 2.51
CA LEU A 149 -20.54 21.32 3.26
C LEU A 149 -20.75 22.55 2.39
N LYS A 150 -20.20 22.55 1.16
CA LYS A 150 -20.40 23.62 0.17
C LYS A 150 -21.88 23.84 -0.12
N ARG A 151 -22.65 22.76 -0.32
CA ARG A 151 -24.10 22.84 -0.57
C ARG A 151 -24.82 23.49 0.61
N SER A 152 -24.51 23.04 1.83
CA SER A 152 -25.10 23.60 3.06
C SER A 152 -24.78 25.09 3.24
N LEU A 153 -23.49 25.46 3.14
CA LEU A 153 -23.06 26.86 3.27
C LEU A 153 -23.65 27.76 2.18
N SER A 154 -23.82 27.24 0.96
CA SER A 154 -24.46 27.98 -0.13
C SER A 154 -25.93 28.27 0.16
N ALA A 155 -26.65 27.32 0.77
CA ALA A 155 -28.03 27.54 1.20
C ALA A 155 -28.12 28.61 2.31
N THR A 156 -27.26 28.52 3.32
CA THR A 156 -27.18 29.51 4.41
C THR A 156 -26.81 30.90 3.89
N TYR A 157 -25.83 30.99 2.98
CA TYR A 157 -25.41 32.23 2.34
C TYR A 157 -26.55 32.89 1.58
N ASN A 158 -27.29 32.13 0.76
CA ASN A 158 -28.42 32.68 0.00
C ASN A 158 -29.54 33.18 0.93
N ARG A 159 -29.82 32.46 2.03
CA ARG A 159 -30.80 32.87 3.03
C ARG A 159 -30.38 34.16 3.74
N GLN A 160 -29.13 34.26 4.18
CA GLN A 160 -28.59 35.46 4.81
C GLN A 160 -28.53 36.64 3.84
N ARG A 161 -28.17 36.41 2.57
CA ARG A 161 -28.19 37.43 1.52
C ARG A 161 -29.60 38.00 1.34
N GLN A 162 -30.61 37.15 1.24
CA GLN A 162 -32.01 37.59 1.12
C GLN A 162 -32.45 38.37 2.36
N ALA A 163 -32.17 37.86 3.57
CA ALA A 163 -32.50 38.54 4.82
C ALA A 163 -31.85 39.94 4.91
N LYS A 164 -30.59 40.07 4.48
CA LYS A 164 -29.87 41.34 4.45
C LYS A 164 -30.51 42.33 3.47
N ILE A 165 -30.81 41.91 2.23
CA ILE A 165 -31.48 42.74 1.23
C ILE A 165 -32.85 43.20 1.74
N THR A 166 -33.64 42.31 2.33
CA THR A 166 -34.95 42.70 2.88
C THR A 166 -34.82 43.66 4.05
N GLY A 167 -33.81 43.50 4.91
CA GLY A 167 -33.53 44.42 6.01
C GLY A 167 -33.17 45.82 5.49
N GLU A 168 -32.25 45.90 4.53
CA GLU A 168 -31.87 47.17 3.89
C GLU A 168 -33.07 47.86 3.23
N ILE A 169 -33.93 47.12 2.53
CA ILE A 169 -35.15 47.67 1.92
C ILE A 169 -36.12 48.20 2.99
N LEU A 170 -36.32 47.47 4.09
CA LEU A 170 -37.18 47.90 5.19
C LEU A 170 -36.65 49.16 5.87
N GLU A 171 -35.34 49.27 6.06
CA GLU A 171 -34.69 50.46 6.61
C GLU A 171 -34.88 51.68 5.70
N ILE A 172 -34.72 51.51 4.38
CA ILE A 172 -34.93 52.59 3.39
C ILE A 172 -36.39 53.07 3.41
N VAL A 173 -37.36 52.15 3.40
CA VAL A 173 -38.78 52.49 3.40
C VAL A 173 -39.19 53.18 4.71
N ALA A 174 -38.71 52.69 5.85
CA ALA A 174 -38.97 53.31 7.15
C ALA A 174 -38.37 54.72 7.25
N GLY A 175 -37.15 54.92 6.73
CA GLY A 175 -36.52 56.24 6.67
C GLY A 175 -37.22 57.23 5.73
N ALA A 176 -37.72 56.76 4.58
CA ALA A 176 -38.48 57.58 3.64
C ALA A 176 -39.80 58.08 4.24
N ASN A 177 -40.56 57.20 4.93
CA ASN A 177 -41.81 57.57 5.59
C ASN A 177 -41.62 58.49 6.81
N ALA A 178 -40.42 58.55 7.39
CA ALA A 178 -40.13 59.44 8.52
C ALA A 178 -39.83 60.90 8.12
N LEU A 179 -39.61 61.15 6.84
CA LEU A 179 -39.39 62.48 6.25
C LEU A 179 -40.68 63.16 5.75
N GLU A 180 -41.78 62.40 5.69
CA GLU A 180 -43.13 62.86 5.35
C GLU A 180 -43.87 63.35 6.62
#